data_AF-A0A3D2EHS3-F1
#
_entry.id   AF-A0A3D2EHS3-F1
#
_cell.length_a   1.000
_cell.length_b   1.000
_cell.length_c   1.000
_cell.angle_alpha   90.00
_cell.angle_beta   90.00
_cell.angle_gamma   90.00
#
_symmetry.space_group_name_H-M   'P 1'
#
loop_
_entity.id
_entity.type
_entity.pdbx_description
1 polymer ?
#
loop_
_entity_poly.entity_id
_entity_poly.type
_entity_poly.pdbx_seq_one_letter_code
_entity_poly.pdbx_strand_id
1 'polypeptide(L)'
;FISAGASHGKVRAMIDDKGRRVKEAKPSTPVEILGLSDVPSAGEVFIAHENDKTAKNYAETYLAQNKEKMLEETKAKMSLDDLFNQIQEGNL
;
A
#
# COMPACT_ATOMS: atom_id res chain seq x y z
N PHE A 1 5.26 11.53 -11.48
CA PHE A 1 4.48 10.31 -11.19
C PHE A 1 4.49 10.08 -9.69
N ILE A 2 3.53 9.36 -9.14
CA ILE A 2 3.49 9.08 -7.70
C ILE A 2 3.37 7.58 -7.46
N SER A 3 3.91 7.10 -6.34
CA SER A 3 3.63 5.78 -5.77
C SER A 3 3.12 5.93 -4.34
N ALA A 4 2.25 5.02 -3.92
CA ALA A 4 1.74 4.91 -2.55
C ALA A 4 1.46 3.42 -2.29
N GLY A 5 2.31 2.78 -1.48
CA GLY A 5 2.34 1.32 -1.35
C GLY A 5 2.43 0.62 -2.71
N ALA A 6 1.49 -0.29 -2.98
CA ALA A 6 1.38 -1.02 -4.25
C ALA A 6 0.69 -0.23 -5.39
N SER A 7 0.18 0.98 -5.11
CA SER A 7 -0.46 1.84 -6.10
C SER A 7 0.54 2.81 -6.72
N HIS A 8 0.38 3.10 -8.01
CA HIS A 8 1.22 4.09 -8.71
C HIS A 8 0.44 4.79 -9.82
N GLY A 9 0.97 5.91 -10.33
CA GLY A 9 0.41 6.52 -11.53
C GLY A 9 0.74 8.00 -11.69
N LYS A 10 0.04 8.63 -12.64
CA LYS A 10 0.14 10.07 -12.90
C LYS A 10 -1.06 10.78 -12.30
N VAL A 11 -0.80 11.82 -11.50
CA VAL A 11 -1.84 12.74 -11.03
C VAL A 11 -2.49 13.42 -12.24
N ARG A 12 -3.75 13.10 -12.50
CA ARG A 12 -4.57 13.68 -13.59
C ARG A 12 -5.38 14.87 -13.10
N ALA A 13 -5.82 14.83 -11.85
CA ALA A 13 -6.48 15.93 -11.19
C ALA A 13 -6.23 15.87 -9.68
N MET A 14 -6.25 17.04 -9.04
CA MET A 14 -6.36 17.18 -7.60
C MET A 14 -7.58 18.04 -7.28
N ILE A 15 -8.33 17.64 -6.27
CA ILE A 15 -9.54 18.32 -5.81
C ILE A 15 -9.38 18.61 -4.32
N ASP A 16 -9.64 19.83 -3.89
CA ASP A 16 -9.55 20.21 -2.47
C ASP A 16 -10.80 19.80 -1.67
N ASP A 17 -10.76 20.03 -0.35
CA ASP A 17 -11.85 19.78 0.60
C ASP A 17 -13.16 20.53 0.27
N LYS A 18 -13.10 21.54 -0.60
CA LYS A 18 -14.25 22.34 -1.05
C LYS A 18 -14.73 21.95 -2.44
N GLY A 19 -14.22 20.85 -2.99
CA GLY A 19 -14.59 20.34 -4.31
C GLY A 19 -13.99 21.13 -5.48
N ARG A 20 -13.01 22.01 -5.23
CA ARG A 20 -12.40 22.84 -6.28
C ARG A 20 -11.18 22.12 -6.83
N ARG A 21 -11.03 22.14 -8.16
CA ARG A 21 -9.81 21.64 -8.81
C ARG A 21 -8.63 22.54 -8.47
N VAL A 22 -7.56 21.93 -7.96
CA VAL A 22 -6.32 22.63 -7.61
C VAL A 22 -5.16 22.07 -8.43
N LYS A 23 -4.17 22.93 -8.71
CA LYS A 23 -2.94 22.55 -9.43
C LYS A 23 -1.79 22.22 -8.49
N GLU A 24 -1.88 22.67 -7.25
CA GLU A 24 -0.84 22.53 -6.23
C GLU A 24 -1.51 22.30 -4.88
N ALA A 25 -0.94 21.40 -4.08
CA ALA A 25 -1.32 21.16 -2.70
C ALA A 25 -0.15 21.59 -1.80
N LYS A 26 -0.38 22.58 -0.93
CA LYS A 26 0.62 23.05 0.04
C LYS A 26 0.62 22.14 1.28
N PRO A 27 1.65 22.21 2.15
CA PRO A 27 1.64 21.47 3.40
C PRO A 27 0.32 21.66 4.18
N SER A 28 -0.18 20.58 4.77
CA SER A 28 -1.47 20.54 5.49
C SER A 28 -2.72 20.81 4.65
N THR A 29 -2.62 20.75 3.32
CA THR A 29 -3.79 20.85 2.42
C THR A 29 -4.25 19.45 2.02
N PRO A 30 -5.41 18.96 2.50
CA PRO A 30 -5.95 17.69 2.04
C PRO A 30 -6.44 17.83 0.60
N VAL A 31 -6.14 16.83 -0.23
CA VAL A 31 -6.60 16.75 -1.62
C VAL A 31 -6.97 15.33 -2.00
N GLU A 32 -8.02 15.19 -2.81
CA GLU A 32 -8.34 13.97 -3.53
C GLU A 32 -7.50 13.92 -4.81
N ILE A 33 -6.86 12.77 -5.07
CA ILE A 33 -6.02 12.55 -6.24
C ILE A 33 -6.70 11.56 -7.18
N LEU A 34 -6.87 11.96 -8.44
CA LEU A 34 -7.30 11.08 -9.52
C LEU A 34 -6.12 10.69 -10.42
N GLY A 35 -6.10 9.42 -10.85
CA GLY A 35 -5.14 8.92 -11.85
C GLY A 35 -4.14 7.87 -11.35
N LEU A 36 -4.33 7.37 -10.13
CA LEU A 36 -3.65 6.17 -9.63
C LEU A 36 -4.20 4.90 -10.30
N SER A 37 -3.37 3.86 -10.35
CA SER A 37 -3.71 2.54 -10.88
C SER A 37 -4.72 1.77 -10.02
N ASP A 38 -4.67 2.01 -8.71
CA ASP A 38 -5.51 1.37 -7.70
C ASP A 38 -5.65 2.31 -6.48
N VAL A 39 -6.46 1.92 -5.49
CA VAL A 39 -6.66 2.65 -4.24
C VAL A 39 -5.57 2.25 -3.24
N PRO A 40 -4.70 3.17 -2.79
CA PRO A 40 -3.72 2.87 -1.76
C PRO A 40 -4.38 2.55 -0.41
N SER A 41 -3.73 1.71 0.38
CA SER A 41 -4.11 1.49 1.78
C SER A 41 -4.01 2.78 2.60
N ALA A 42 -4.84 2.91 3.63
CA ALA A 42 -4.76 4.05 4.53
C ALA A 42 -3.40 4.06 5.28
N GLY A 43 -2.81 5.25 5.41
CA GLY A 43 -1.51 5.43 6.08
C GLY A 43 -0.29 5.28 5.17
N GLU A 44 -0.48 4.91 3.90
CA GLU A 44 0.61 4.84 2.92
C GLU A 44 1.22 6.22 2.65
N VAL A 45 2.54 6.24 2.43
CA VAL A 45 3.28 7.46 2.10
C VAL A 45 3.30 7.66 0.59
N PHE A 46 2.93 8.87 0.15
CA PHE A 46 3.07 9.27 -1.25
C PHE A 46 4.51 9.66 -1.58
N ILE A 47 5.08 9.06 -2.62
CA ILE A 47 6.43 9.35 -3.10
C ILE A 47 6.34 9.85 -4.53
N ALA A 48 6.93 11.03 -4.79
CA ALA A 48 7.01 11.59 -6.13
C ALA A 48 8.21 11.01 -6.89
N HIS A 49 7.99 10.71 -8.17
CA HIS A 49 8.96 10.09 -9.08
C HIS A 49 9.03 10.88 -10.40
N GLU A 50 10.20 10.88 -11.01
CA GLU A 50 10.46 11.58 -12.28
C GLU A 50 9.67 10.98 -13.46
N ASN A 51 9.53 9.65 -13.50
CA ASN A 51 8.89 8.94 -14.60
C ASN A 51 7.98 7.79 -14.13
N ASP A 52 7.19 7.25 -15.06
CA ASP A 52 6.23 6.17 -14.80
C ASP A 52 6.91 4.87 -14.39
N LYS A 53 8.01 4.54 -15.08
CA LYS A 53 8.75 3.29 -14.88
C LYS A 53 9.29 3.18 -13.47
N THR A 54 9.85 4.27 -12.92
CA THR A 54 10.37 4.26 -11.54
C THR A 54 9.26 4.13 -10.50
N ALA A 55 8.12 4.80 -10.71
CA ALA A 55 6.96 4.67 -9.82
C ALA A 55 6.38 3.25 -9.84
N LYS A 56 6.28 2.64 -11.03
CA LYS A 56 5.84 1.26 -11.21
C LYS A 56 6.77 0.25 -10.53
N ASN A 57 8.08 0.37 -10.76
CA ASN A 57 9.07 -0.51 -10.13
C ASN A 57 9.03 -0.43 -8.60
N TYR A 58 8.82 0.77 -8.04
CA TYR A 58 8.64 0.94 -6.59
C TYR A 58 7.42 0.17 -6.09
N ALA A 59 6.26 0.35 -6.73
CA ALA A 59 5.03 -0.31 -6.35
C ALA A 59 5.10 -1.85 -6.46
N GLU A 60 5.74 -2.37 -7.51
CA GLU A 60 5.97 -3.81 -7.68
C GLU A 60 6.88 -4.38 -6.58
N THR A 61 7.95 -3.65 -6.24
CA THR A 61 8.87 -4.04 -5.15
C THR A 61 8.14 -4.03 -3.82
N TYR A 62 7.34 -3.00 -3.55
CA TYR A 62 6.52 -2.90 -2.33
C TYR A 62 5.56 -4.08 -2.20
N LEU A 63 4.87 -4.44 -3.29
CA LEU A 63 3.95 -5.57 -3.32
C LEU A 63 4.65 -6.90 -3.04
N ALA A 64 5.83 -7.13 -3.64
CA ALA A 64 6.62 -8.34 -3.42
C ALA A 64 7.07 -8.45 -1.95
N GLN A 65 7.61 -7.38 -1.38
CA GLN A 65 8.03 -7.33 0.03
C GLN A 65 6.87 -7.55 0.99
N ASN A 66 5.71 -6.95 0.71
CA ASN A 66 4.54 -7.13 1.56
C ASN A 66 4.03 -8.57 1.52
N LYS A 67 4.05 -9.20 0.34
CA LYS A 67 3.68 -10.61 0.18
C LYS A 67 4.62 -11.55 0.94
N GLU A 68 5.93 -11.29 0.88
CA GLU A 68 6.94 -12.06 1.64
C GLU A 68 6.70 -11.95 3.14
N LYS A 69 6.50 -10.72 3.66
CA LYS A 69 6.17 -10.48 5.07
C LYS A 69 4.91 -11.23 5.52
N MET A 70 3.84 -11.18 4.72
CA MET A 70 2.61 -11.91 5.04
C MET A 70 2.82 -13.43 5.12
N LEU A 71 3.66 -14.00 4.23
CA LEU A 71 4.01 -15.42 4.27
C LEU A 71 4.84 -15.77 5.52
N GLU A 72 5.79 -14.92 5.90
CA GLU A 72 6.59 -15.08 7.12
C GLU A 72 5.72 -15.01 8.38
N GLU A 73 4.83 -14.01 8.47
CA GLU A 73 3.88 -13.88 9.58
C GLU A 73 2.95 -15.09 9.69
N THR A 74 2.52 -15.64 8.56
CA THR A 74 1.67 -16.84 8.54
C THR A 74 2.43 -18.07 9.01
N LYS A 75 3.70 -18.24 8.61
CA LYS A 75 4.56 -19.32 9.11
C LYS A 75 4.85 -19.21 10.61
N ALA A 76 4.98 -17.98 11.13
CA ALA A 76 5.20 -17.72 12.54
C ALA A 76 3.94 -17.97 13.40
N LYS A 77 2.74 -17.89 12.81
CA LYS A 77 1.47 -18.23 13.45
C LYS A 77 1.21 -19.73 13.29
N MET A 78 1.86 -20.53 14.13
CA MET A 78 1.58 -21.95 14.47
C MET A 78 1.19 -22.86 13.28
N SER A 79 2.04 -23.84 12.95
CA SER A 79 1.73 -24.76 11.86
C SER A 79 0.49 -25.61 12.19
N LEU A 80 -0.16 -26.18 11.15
CA LEU A 80 -1.28 -27.11 11.36
C LEU A 80 -0.85 -28.34 12.19
N ASP A 81 0.40 -28.75 12.07
CA ASP A 81 0.98 -29.84 12.85
C ASP A 81 1.14 -29.44 14.33
N ASP A 82 1.56 -28.20 14.61
CA ASP A 82 1.63 -27.67 15.98
C ASP A 82 0.23 -27.53 16.62
N LEU A 83 -0.76 -27.06 15.85
CA LEU A 83 -2.17 -27.04 16.26
C LEU A 83 -2.69 -28.44 16.57
N PHE A 84 -2.37 -29.42 15.74
CA PHE A 84 -2.80 -30.80 15.94
C PHE A 84 -2.19 -31.42 17.20
N ASN A 85 -0.89 -31.20 17.42
CA ASN A 85 -0.19 -31.63 18.64
C ASN A 85 -0.81 -30.99 19.89
N GLN A 86 -1.10 -29.69 19.86
CA GLN A 86 -1.69 -28.99 21.01
C GLN A 86 -3.13 -29.47 21.33
N ILE A 87 -3.92 -29.82 20.32
CA ILE A 87 -5.24 -30.45 20.50
C ILE A 87 -5.11 -31.87 21.07
N GLN A 88 -4.13 -32.67 20.61
CA GLN A 88 -3.87 -34.01 21.13
C GLN A 88 -3.33 -33.99 22.57
N GLU A 89 -2.53 -32.98 22.92
CA GLU A 89 -2.00 -32.79 24.28
C GLU A 89 -3.05 -32.23 25.27
N GLY A 90 -4.27 -31.91 24.81
CA GLY A 90 -5.39 -31.52 25.66
C GLY A 90 -5.30 -30.10 26.25
N ASN A 91 -4.45 -29.24 25.69
CA ASN A 91 -4.29 -27.84 26.10
C ASN A 91 -5.24 -26.93 25.31
N LEU A 92 -6.54 -27.00 25.63
CA LEU A 92 -7.57 -26.04 25.23
C LEU A 92 -8.61 -25.88 26.34
#